data_AF-A0A0D7KF89-F1
#
_entry.id   AF-A0A0D7KF89-F1
#
_cell.length_a   1.000
_cell.length_b   1.000
_cell.length_c   1.000
_cell.angle_alpha   90.00
_cell.angle_beta   90.00
_cell.angle_gamma   90.00
#
_symmetry.space_group_name_H-M   'P 1'
#
loop_
_entity.id
_entity.type
_entity.pdbx_description
1 polymer ?
#
loop_
_entity_poly.entity_id
_entity_poly.type
_entity_poly.pdbx_seq_one_letter_code
_entity_poly.pdbx_strand_id
1 'polypeptide(L)'
;LLGQLASQGVPVFLTGDFNAPSHLDWTDEAKSMHFGVAVEWPVSIRLEQLQFRDSYRDVYSDPLVRPAATWTAGENGRIALDEVHDRIDFVYAGGAAVTIDSRIVGERGPYTDIAITPWPSDHRAVVSTFELIPARIPMDIGASIQVSHERIVQGKGTIEVSRNIE
;
A
#
# COMPACT_ATOMS: atom_id res chain seq x y z
N LEU A 1 -13.47 9.76 -11.87
CA LEU A 1 -13.83 8.34 -12.11
C LEU A 1 -13.66 7.49 -10.85
N LEU A 2 -12.45 7.34 -10.31
CA LEU A 2 -12.20 6.46 -9.14
C LEU A 2 -13.04 6.82 -7.90
N GLY A 3 -13.08 8.09 -7.51
CA GLY A 3 -13.92 8.55 -6.38
C GLY A 3 -15.42 8.33 -6.58
N GLN A 4 -15.89 8.33 -7.84
CA GLN A 4 -17.30 8.03 -8.16
C GLN A 4 -17.61 6.55 -8.02
N LEU A 5 -16.70 5.67 -8.44
CA LEU A 5 -16.85 4.23 -8.23
C LEU A 5 -16.84 3.91 -6.73
N ALA A 6 -15.89 4.48 -5.98
CA ALA A 6 -15.80 4.35 -4.54
C ALA A 6 -17.10 4.81 -3.84
N SER A 7 -17.66 5.96 -4.22
CA SER A 7 -18.90 6.46 -3.63
C SER A 7 -20.14 5.64 -3.98
N GLN A 8 -20.09 4.84 -5.04
CA GLN A 8 -21.11 3.84 -5.40
C GLN A 8 -20.93 2.50 -4.66
N GLY A 9 -19.97 2.41 -3.74
CA GLY A 9 -19.69 1.20 -2.97
C GLY A 9 -18.86 0.16 -3.73
N VAL A 10 -18.34 0.49 -4.92
CA VAL A 10 -17.36 -0.36 -5.62
C VAL A 10 -16.04 -0.27 -4.85
N PRO A 11 -15.45 -1.40 -4.40
CA PRO A 11 -14.09 -1.38 -3.86
C PRO A 11 -13.11 -0.88 -4.91
N VAL A 12 -12.32 0.14 -4.57
CA VAL A 12 -11.31 0.72 -5.46
C VAL A 12 -9.99 0.77 -4.72
N PHE A 13 -8.92 0.32 -5.40
CA PHE A 13 -7.56 0.41 -4.90
C PHE A 13 -6.74 1.28 -5.85
N LEU A 14 -5.98 2.21 -5.28
CA LEU A 14 -5.03 3.04 -6.00
C LEU A 14 -3.67 2.84 -5.38
N THR A 15 -2.72 2.32 -6.15
CA THR A 15 -1.44 1.84 -5.62
C THR A 15 -0.26 2.26 -6.48
N GLY A 16 0.92 2.33 -5.87
CA GLY A 16 2.19 2.53 -6.57
C GLY A 16 3.04 3.61 -5.93
N ASP A 17 4.07 4.01 -6.65
CA ASP A 17 4.94 5.15 -6.34
C ASP A 17 4.27 6.45 -6.81
N PHE A 18 4.00 7.35 -5.86
CA PHE A 18 3.38 8.65 -6.10
C PHE A 18 4.41 9.78 -6.29
N ASN A 19 5.69 9.54 -6.02
CA ASN A 19 6.75 10.56 -5.96
C ASN A 19 6.40 11.77 -5.09
N ALA A 20 5.45 11.60 -4.16
CA ALA A 20 4.95 12.63 -3.28
C ALA A 20 4.62 11.98 -1.93
N PRO A 21 5.16 12.49 -0.81
CA PRO A 21 4.80 12.00 0.52
C PRO A 21 3.36 12.34 0.91
N SER A 22 2.97 11.90 2.12
CA SER A 22 1.65 12.16 2.67
C SER A 22 1.64 13.32 3.67
N HIS A 23 0.55 14.10 3.68
CA HIS A 23 0.24 15.05 4.74
C HIS A 23 0.09 14.38 6.12
N LEU A 24 -0.18 13.06 6.14
CA LEU A 24 -0.23 12.25 7.35
C LEU A 24 1.17 11.89 7.89
N ASP A 25 2.21 12.03 7.07
CA ASP A 25 3.60 11.74 7.47
C ASP A 25 4.35 13.02 7.79
N TRP A 26 4.17 14.07 6.97
CA TRP A 26 4.84 15.36 7.10
C TRP A 26 4.06 16.33 8.01
N THR A 27 3.82 15.91 9.25
CA THR A 27 3.08 16.71 10.26
C THR A 27 4.01 17.62 11.07
N ASP A 28 3.42 18.55 11.83
CA ASP A 28 4.17 19.41 12.76
C ASP A 28 4.91 18.60 13.84
N GLU A 29 4.33 17.50 14.30
CA GLU A 29 4.93 16.58 15.27
C GLU A 29 6.10 15.79 14.65
N ALA A 30 5.98 15.44 13.37
CA ALA A 30 6.96 14.66 12.63
C ALA A 30 8.09 15.48 12.00
N LYS A 31 8.00 16.82 12.02
CA LYS A 31 8.93 17.71 11.30
C LYS A 31 10.41 17.50 11.63
N SER A 32 10.76 17.02 12.83
CA SER A 32 12.17 16.70 13.16
C SER A 32 12.74 15.56 12.31
N MET A 33 11.90 14.71 11.73
CA MET A 33 12.28 13.68 10.74
C MET A 33 12.33 14.24 9.31
N HIS A 34 11.77 15.44 9.08
CA HIS A 34 11.57 16.06 7.78
C HIS A 34 12.20 17.46 7.70
N PHE A 35 13.46 17.57 8.10
CA PHE A 35 14.26 18.81 8.00
C PHE A 35 13.66 20.02 8.74
N GLY A 36 12.84 19.78 9.76
CA GLY A 36 12.16 20.81 10.52
C GLY A 36 10.92 21.40 9.83
N VAL A 37 10.43 20.77 8.76
CA VAL A 37 9.29 21.25 7.96
C VAL A 37 8.11 20.28 8.03
N ALA A 38 6.91 20.84 8.12
CA ALA A 38 5.64 20.14 7.89
C ALA A 38 5.07 20.56 6.54
N VAL A 39 4.43 19.63 5.82
CA VAL A 39 3.95 19.87 4.45
C VAL A 39 2.57 19.25 4.27
N GLU A 40 1.61 20.10 3.88
CA GLU A 40 0.27 19.69 3.44
C GLU A 40 0.31 19.17 2.00
N TRP A 41 0.79 17.94 1.81
CA TRP A 41 0.94 17.34 0.48
C TRP A 41 -0.40 17.24 -0.27
N PRO A 42 -0.60 18.00 -1.37
CA PRO A 42 -1.92 18.17 -1.98
C PRO A 42 -2.49 16.88 -2.57
N VAL A 43 -1.63 15.96 -3.02
CA VAL A 43 -2.06 14.68 -3.59
C VAL A 43 -2.75 13.82 -2.52
N SER A 44 -2.11 13.65 -1.37
CA SER A 44 -2.66 12.86 -0.26
C SER A 44 -3.90 13.51 0.35
N ILE A 45 -3.94 14.85 0.49
CA ILE A 45 -5.14 15.58 0.93
C ILE A 45 -6.29 15.36 -0.05
N ARG A 46 -6.00 15.41 -1.36
CA ARG A 46 -7.04 15.22 -2.37
C ARG A 46 -7.62 13.80 -2.32
N LEU A 47 -6.81 12.79 -2.04
CA LEU A 47 -7.27 11.41 -1.89
C LEU A 47 -8.17 11.25 -0.66
N GLU A 48 -7.78 11.83 0.48
CA GLU A 48 -8.61 11.84 1.69
C GLU A 48 -9.98 12.49 1.44
N GLN A 49 -10.01 13.64 0.76
CA GLN A 49 -11.26 14.31 0.36
C GLN A 49 -12.15 13.46 -0.57
N LEU A 50 -11.54 12.57 -1.36
CA LEU A 50 -12.25 11.61 -2.20
C LEU A 50 -12.61 10.32 -1.44
N GLN A 51 -12.43 10.30 -0.12
CA GLN A 51 -12.67 9.18 0.79
C GLN A 51 -11.80 7.95 0.52
N PHE A 52 -10.63 8.16 -0.09
CA PHE A 52 -9.58 7.15 -0.12
C PHE A 52 -8.80 7.18 1.19
N ARG A 53 -8.59 5.99 1.75
CA ARG A 53 -7.83 5.78 2.98
C ARG A 53 -6.49 5.17 2.67
N ASP A 54 -5.44 5.67 3.31
CA ASP A 54 -4.10 5.10 3.25
C ASP A 54 -4.04 3.85 4.13
N SER A 55 -3.90 2.67 3.52
CA SER A 55 -3.94 1.40 4.26
C SER A 55 -2.86 1.29 5.33
N TYR A 56 -1.69 1.90 5.13
CA TYR A 56 -0.63 1.84 6.13
C TYR A 56 -0.98 2.68 7.35
N ARG A 57 -1.55 3.87 7.13
CA ARG A 57 -1.98 4.77 8.23
C ARG A 57 -3.29 4.36 8.89
N ASP A 58 -4.14 3.60 8.20
CA ASP A 58 -5.28 2.91 8.83
C ASP A 58 -4.81 1.94 9.94
N VAL A 59 -3.69 1.24 9.71
CA VAL A 59 -3.14 0.24 10.66
C VAL A 59 -2.17 0.87 11.66
N TYR A 60 -1.34 1.81 11.20
CA TYR A 60 -0.32 2.48 12.00
C TYR A 60 -0.45 4.00 11.88
N SER A 61 -1.35 4.58 12.67
CA SER A 61 -1.69 6.00 12.57
C SER A 61 -0.55 6.96 12.91
N ASP A 62 0.38 6.55 13.78
CA ASP A 62 1.48 7.42 14.26
C ASP A 62 2.73 7.32 13.37
N PRO A 63 3.09 8.39 12.62
CA PRO A 63 4.29 8.41 11.78
C PRO A 63 5.59 8.44 12.57
N LEU A 64 5.61 8.88 13.83
CA LEU A 64 6.80 8.88 14.67
C LEU A 64 7.20 7.47 15.10
N VAL A 65 6.21 6.60 15.34
CA VAL A 65 6.43 5.21 15.76
C VAL A 65 6.64 4.31 14.55
N ARG A 66 5.90 4.56 13.47
CA ARG A 66 5.92 3.75 12.24
C ARG A 66 6.11 4.66 11.02
N PRO A 67 7.32 5.19 10.79
CA PRO A 67 7.58 6.14 9.70
C PRO A 67 7.47 5.50 8.32
N ALA A 68 7.88 4.23 8.21
CA ALA A 68 7.68 3.40 7.03
C ALA A 68 8.18 4.01 5.71
N ALA A 69 9.37 4.62 5.75
CA ALA A 69 10.01 5.14 4.55
C ALA A 69 10.11 4.02 3.48
N THR A 70 9.43 4.22 2.36
CA THR A 70 9.47 3.29 1.23
C THR A 70 10.59 3.66 0.29
N TRP A 71 11.01 4.91 0.28
CA TRP A 71 12.17 5.38 -0.45
C TRP A 71 13.11 6.21 0.46
N THR A 72 14.42 6.08 0.43
CA THR A 72 15.15 5.03 -0.27
C THR A 72 15.51 3.86 0.66
N ALA A 73 15.55 2.65 0.11
CA ALA A 73 16.25 1.49 0.65
C ALA A 73 17.77 1.56 0.41
N GLY A 74 18.21 2.57 -0.36
CA GLY A 74 19.58 2.76 -0.84
C GLY A 74 19.89 1.87 -2.04
N GLU A 75 20.72 2.37 -2.96
CA GLU A 75 21.20 1.56 -4.09
C GLU A 75 22.35 0.67 -3.60
N ASN A 76 22.16 -0.66 -3.62
CA ASN A 76 23.16 -1.61 -3.10
C ASN A 76 23.58 -1.34 -1.64
N GLY A 77 22.65 -0.82 -0.82
CA GLY A 77 22.90 -0.48 0.59
C GLY A 77 23.70 0.81 0.80
N ARG A 78 23.81 1.68 -0.21
CA ARG A 78 24.39 3.02 -0.08
C ARG A 78 23.28 4.06 0.02
N ILE A 79 23.31 4.84 1.10
CA ILE A 79 22.40 5.94 1.39
C ILE A 79 23.26 7.19 1.63
N ALA A 80 22.99 8.30 0.95
CA ALA A 80 23.69 9.56 1.19
C ALA A 80 23.35 10.12 2.59
N LEU A 81 24.25 10.89 3.20
CA LEU A 81 24.03 11.45 4.54
C LEU A 81 22.87 12.45 4.59
N ASP A 82 22.55 13.05 3.45
CA ASP A 82 21.51 14.05 3.22
C ASP A 82 20.32 13.49 2.42
N GLU A 83 20.25 12.17 2.24
CA GLU A 83 19.16 11.52 1.52
C GLU A 83 17.84 11.65 2.28
N VAL A 84 16.79 12.05 1.57
CA VAL A 84 15.44 12.12 2.13
C VAL A 84 14.87 10.71 2.21
N HIS A 85 14.42 10.31 3.40
CA HIS A 85 13.69 9.06 3.59
C HIS A 85 12.20 9.36 3.67
N ASP A 86 11.49 9.10 2.58
CA ASP A 86 10.07 9.34 2.45
C ASP A 86 9.27 8.05 2.25
N ARG A 87 8.02 8.10 2.69
CA ARG A 87 7.01 7.15 2.27
C ARG A 87 6.29 7.73 1.08
N ILE A 88 6.60 7.21 -0.11
CA ILE A 88 6.03 7.65 -1.40
C ILE A 88 5.30 6.54 -2.14
N ASP A 89 5.41 5.30 -1.65
CA ASP A 89 4.68 4.15 -2.17
C ASP A 89 3.48 3.88 -1.26
N PHE A 90 2.29 3.78 -1.85
CA PHE A 90 1.05 3.66 -1.11
C PHE A 90 0.13 2.57 -1.65
N VAL A 91 -0.74 2.10 -0.78
CA VAL A 91 -1.96 1.37 -1.15
C VAL A 91 -3.14 2.13 -0.57
N TYR A 92 -3.81 2.93 -1.39
CA TYR A 92 -5.03 3.63 -1.00
C TYR A 92 -6.26 2.77 -1.31
N ALA A 93 -7.24 2.74 -0.40
CA ALA A 93 -8.50 2.02 -0.57
C ALA A 93 -9.71 2.96 -0.45
N GLY A 94 -10.65 2.83 -1.37
CA GLY A 94 -11.94 3.52 -1.38
C GLY A 94 -13.10 2.54 -1.53
N GLY A 95 -14.32 3.01 -1.24
CA GLY A 95 -15.53 2.19 -1.32
C GLY A 95 -15.58 1.09 -0.25
N ALA A 96 -16.23 -0.03 -0.58
CA ALA A 96 -16.53 -1.13 0.36
C ALA A 96 -15.33 -2.08 0.58
N ALA A 97 -14.19 -1.52 1.00
CA ALA A 97 -12.98 -2.26 1.40
C ALA A 97 -12.48 -1.76 2.77
N VAL A 98 -12.17 -2.66 3.68
CA VAL A 98 -11.65 -2.37 5.01
C VAL A 98 -10.25 -2.94 5.12
N THR A 99 -9.30 -2.11 5.54
CA THR A 99 -7.91 -2.52 5.76
C THR A 99 -7.84 -3.43 6.98
N ILE A 100 -7.21 -4.60 6.83
CA ILE A 100 -7.00 -5.59 7.90
C ILE A 100 -5.55 -5.59 8.36
N ASP A 101 -4.62 -5.44 7.43
CA ASP A 101 -3.18 -5.39 7.71
C ASP A 101 -2.47 -4.61 6.60
N SER A 102 -1.33 -4.02 6.91
CA SER A 102 -0.46 -3.33 5.96
C SER A 102 0.99 -3.43 6.44
N ARG A 103 1.92 -3.78 5.56
CA ARG A 103 3.31 -4.04 5.93
C ARG A 103 4.27 -3.56 4.86
N ILE A 104 5.48 -3.21 5.29
CA ILE A 104 6.58 -2.86 4.39
C ILE A 104 7.44 -4.09 4.12
N VAL A 105 7.66 -4.38 2.84
CA VAL A 105 8.55 -5.43 2.35
C VAL A 105 9.78 -4.77 1.75
N GLY A 106 10.97 -5.13 2.23
CA GLY A 106 12.18 -4.42 1.86
C GLY A 106 13.44 -5.17 2.23
N GLU A 107 14.56 -4.47 2.17
CA GLU A 107 15.82 -4.91 2.74
C GLU A 107 15.75 -5.00 4.27
N ARG A 108 16.73 -5.68 4.88
CA ARG A 108 16.82 -5.73 6.34
C ARG A 108 17.17 -4.33 6.86
N GLY A 109 16.24 -3.70 7.57
CA GLY A 109 16.40 -2.35 8.08
C GLY A 109 15.29 -1.94 9.04
N PRO A 110 15.37 -0.73 9.62
CA PRO A 110 14.42 -0.24 10.62
C PRO A 110 13.02 0.05 10.06
N TYR A 111 12.88 0.19 8.74
CA TYR A 111 11.61 0.52 8.08
C TYR A 111 10.90 -0.69 7.46
N THR A 112 11.44 -1.89 7.62
CA THR A 112 10.98 -3.10 6.96
C THR A 112 10.34 -4.07 7.95
N ASP A 113 9.11 -4.49 7.67
CA ASP A 113 8.41 -5.52 8.43
C ASP A 113 8.73 -6.93 7.93
N ILE A 114 8.87 -7.08 6.61
CA ILE A 114 9.17 -8.35 5.94
C ILE A 114 10.47 -8.19 5.16
N ALA A 115 11.57 -8.66 5.75
CA ALA A 115 12.88 -8.54 5.15
C ALA A 115 13.13 -9.62 4.08
N ILE A 116 13.54 -9.18 2.89
CA ILE A 116 14.01 -10.02 1.78
C ILE A 116 15.48 -9.68 1.50
N THR A 117 16.30 -10.68 1.21
CA THR A 117 17.73 -10.49 0.94
C THR A 117 18.20 -11.47 -0.15
N PRO A 118 18.88 -11.00 -1.22
CA PRO A 118 19.16 -9.59 -1.51
C PRO A 118 17.89 -8.81 -1.87
N TRP A 119 17.84 -7.52 -1.49
CA TRP A 119 16.77 -6.63 -1.90
C TRP A 119 17.12 -5.98 -3.24
N PRO A 120 16.24 -6.04 -4.27
CA PRO A 120 16.62 -5.69 -5.64
C PRO A 120 16.30 -4.24 -6.03
N SER A 121 15.78 -3.41 -5.13
CA SER A 121 15.26 -2.07 -5.46
C SER A 121 15.68 -1.02 -4.42
N ASP A 122 15.74 0.22 -4.86
CA ASP A 122 15.81 1.42 -4.02
C ASP A 122 14.47 1.79 -3.37
N HIS A 123 13.37 1.15 -3.75
CA HIS A 123 12.07 1.25 -3.08
C HIS A 123 11.81 0.00 -2.24
N ARG A 124 11.09 0.16 -1.12
CA ARG A 124 10.42 -0.91 -0.37
C ARG A 124 8.98 -1.00 -0.85
N ALA A 125 8.46 -2.22 -0.95
CA ALA A 125 7.07 -2.44 -1.36
C ALA A 125 6.11 -2.32 -0.17
N VAL A 126 4.88 -1.91 -0.44
CA VAL A 126 3.77 -1.95 0.52
C VAL A 126 2.86 -3.12 0.17
N VAL A 127 2.59 -3.99 1.15
CA VAL A 127 1.61 -5.08 1.01
C VAL A 127 0.49 -4.87 2.01
N SER A 128 -0.75 -4.89 1.54
CA SER A 128 -1.92 -4.69 2.38
C SER A 128 -2.95 -5.80 2.17
N THR A 129 -3.63 -6.16 3.25
CA THR A 129 -4.72 -7.14 3.27
C THR A 129 -6.02 -6.41 3.54
N PHE A 130 -7.07 -6.75 2.78
CA PHE A 130 -8.38 -6.12 2.91
C PHE A 130 -9.48 -7.17 3.03
N GLU A 131 -10.51 -6.83 3.79
CA GLU A 131 -11.83 -7.44 3.66
C GLU A 131 -12.69 -6.52 2.78
N LEU A 132 -13.40 -7.05 1.80
CA LEU A 132 -14.19 -6.23 0.88
C LEU A 132 -15.54 -6.86 0.53
N ILE A 133 -16.49 -6.01 0.17
CA ILE A 133 -17.75 -6.42 -0.44
C ILE A 133 -17.59 -6.22 -1.96
N PRO A 134 -17.57 -7.29 -2.76
CA PRO A 134 -17.44 -7.16 -4.20
C PRO A 134 -18.52 -6.26 -4.80
N ALA A 135 -18.14 -5.46 -5.79
CA ALA A 135 -19.10 -4.64 -6.51
C ALA A 135 -20.19 -5.52 -7.13
N ARG A 136 -21.45 -5.10 -6.98
CA ARG A 136 -22.56 -5.73 -7.72
C ARG A 136 -22.41 -5.36 -9.19
N ILE A 137 -21.92 -6.29 -9.99
CA ILE A 137 -21.98 -6.16 -11.44
C ILE A 137 -23.46 -6.35 -11.82
N PRO A 138 -24.13 -5.37 -12.46
CA PRO A 138 -25.44 -5.61 -13.03
C PRO A 138 -25.27 -6.72 -14.08
N MET A 139 -25.62 -7.94 -13.73
CA MET A 139 -25.63 -9.02 -14.71
C MET A 139 -26.84 -8.78 -15.60
N ASP A 140 -26.61 -8.45 -16.87
CA ASP A 140 -27.54 -8.86 -17.91
C ASP A 140 -27.67 -10.38 -17.77
N ILE A 141 -28.91 -10.85 -17.59
CA ILE A 141 -29.26 -12.24 -17.29
C ILE A 141 -28.69 -13.13 -18.42
N GLY A 142 -27.49 -13.69 -18.24
CA GLY A 142 -26.80 -14.48 -19.26
C GLY A 142 -25.28 -14.63 -19.12
N ALA A 143 -24.58 -13.73 -18.40
CA ALA A 143 -23.14 -13.86 -18.16
C ALA A 143 -22.87 -14.41 -16.75
N SER A 144 -22.20 -15.56 -16.62
CA SER A 144 -21.69 -16.03 -15.33
C SER A 144 -20.34 -15.36 -15.02
N ILE A 145 -20.20 -14.85 -13.79
CA ILE A 145 -18.90 -14.40 -13.28
C ILE A 145 -18.27 -15.58 -12.54
N GLN A 146 -17.16 -16.10 -13.06
CA GLN A 146 -16.27 -16.97 -12.30
C GLN A 146 -15.20 -16.10 -11.63
N VAL A 147 -15.20 -16.07 -10.30
CA VAL A 147 -14.06 -15.56 -9.52
C VAL A 147 -13.17 -16.77 -9.23
N SER A 148 -12.03 -16.86 -9.90
CA SER A 148 -10.96 -17.76 -9.51
C SER A 148 -10.01 -17.01 -8.59
N HIS A 149 -9.70 -17.58 -7.43
CA HIS A 149 -8.58 -17.14 -6.61
C HIS A 149 -7.46 -18.17 -6.78
N GLU A 150 -6.24 -17.72 -7.05
CA GLU A 150 -5.05 -18.58 -7.01
C GLU A 150 -4.13 -18.05 -5.93
N ARG A 151 -3.92 -18.84 -4.88
CA ARG A 151 -2.91 -18.56 -3.87
C ARG A 151 -1.61 -19.17 -4.35
N ILE A 152 -0.77 -18.39 -5.03
CA ILE A 152 0.57 -18.83 -5.41
C ILE A 152 1.47 -18.77 -4.16
N VAL A 153 1.61 -19.90 -3.47
CA VAL A 153 2.63 -20.07 -2.43
C VAL A 153 3.87 -20.63 -3.11
N GLN A 154 4.76 -19.77 -3.60
CA GLN A 154 6.07 -20.21 -4.07
C GLN A 154 6.99 -20.48 -2.87
N GLY A 155 6.78 -21.62 -2.22
CA GLY A 155 7.78 -22.29 -1.40
C GLY A 155 8.31 -23.48 -2.21
N LYS A 156 9.63 -23.66 -2.29
CA LYS A 156 10.23 -24.81 -3.00
C LYS A 156 9.61 -26.12 -2.51
N GLY A 157 8.78 -26.76 -3.33
CA GLY A 157 8.19 -28.06 -3.06
C GLY A 157 7.05 -28.39 -4.02
N THR A 158 7.33 -29.32 -4.94
CA THR A 158 6.45 -30.12 -5.80
C THR A 158 4.97 -29.70 -5.90
N ILE A 159 4.56 -29.25 -7.09
CA ILE A 159 3.15 -29.02 -7.45
C ILE A 159 2.47 -30.37 -7.69
N GLU A 160 1.60 -30.80 -6.78
CA GLU A 160 0.54 -31.76 -7.10
C GLU A 160 -0.69 -30.99 -7.59
N VAL A 161 -1.03 -31.19 -8.86
CA VAL A 161 -2.25 -30.64 -9.45
C VAL A 161 -3.42 -31.55 -9.07
N SER A 162 -4.17 -31.20 -8.04
CA SER A 162 -5.50 -31.78 -7.83
C SER A 162 -6.51 -31.06 -8.72
N ARG A 163 -6.94 -31.74 -9.80
CA ARG A 163 -8.15 -31.34 -10.55
C ARG A 163 -9.36 -31.79 -9.76
N ASN A 164 -10.17 -30.86 -9.27
CA ASN A 164 -11.55 -31.17 -8.91
C ASN A 164 -12.44 -30.91 -10.13
N ILE A 165 -13.22 -31.93 -10.43
CA ILE A 165 -14.26 -31.99 -11.45
C ILE A 165 -15.58 -31.57 -10.79
N GLU A 166 -16.38 -30.82 -11.54
CA GLU A 166 -17.73 -30.26 -11.29
C GLU A 166 -17.85 -28.99 -10.42
#